data_AF-F8SR33-F1
#
_entry.id   AF-F8SR33-F1
#
_cell.length_a   1.000
_cell.length_b   1.000
_cell.length_c   1.000
_cell.angle_alpha   90.00
_cell.angle_beta   90.00
_cell.angle_gamma   90.00
#
_symmetry.space_group_name_H-M   'P 1'
#
loop_
_entity.id
_entity.type
_entity.pdbx_description
1 polymer ?
#
loop_
_entity_poly.entity_id
_entity_poly.type
_entity_poly.pdbx_seq_one_letter_code
_entity_poly.pdbx_strand_id
1 'polypeptide(L)'
;VWHARRNVEMLPAILLRDLLRMKIRIVFTSASQRRHTGWSKFLIRRMDAVIATSGRTAAYLDVPNTVILHGIDTKRFQPPFDKTEAKKALGLDPAKKFVGCFGRVRHQKG
;
A
#
# COMPACT_ATOMS: atom_id res chain seq x y z
N VAL A 1 4.97 -6.92 18.00
CA VAL A 1 4.14 -5.92 17.29
C VAL A 1 3.21 -6.68 16.37
N TRP A 2 1.91 -6.41 16.40
CA TRP A 2 0.93 -6.96 15.47
C TRP A 2 0.68 -5.96 14.35
N HIS A 3 0.92 -6.35 13.11
CA HIS A 3 0.71 -5.49 11.95
C HIS A 3 -0.52 -5.94 11.17
N ALA A 4 -1.51 -5.06 11.07
CA ALA A 4 -2.77 -5.32 10.38
C ALA A 4 -2.82 -4.57 9.04
N ARG A 5 -3.40 -5.23 8.04
CA ARG A 5 -3.69 -4.64 6.72
C ARG A 5 -5.17 -4.69 6.34
N ARG A 6 -5.98 -5.39 7.14
CA ARG A 6 -7.42 -5.59 6.90
C ARG A 6 -8.22 -5.52 8.20
N ASN A 7 -9.52 -5.24 8.10
CA ASN A 7 -10.43 -5.23 9.25
C ASN A 7 -10.40 -6.55 10.04
N VAL A 8 -10.35 -7.68 9.33
CA VAL A 8 -10.30 -9.03 9.93
C VAL A 8 -9.02 -9.31 10.72
N GLU A 9 -7.95 -8.53 10.47
CA GLU A 9 -6.69 -8.60 11.21
C GLU A 9 -6.67 -7.62 12.39
N MET A 10 -7.40 -6.50 12.30
CA MET A 10 -7.48 -5.48 13.35
C MET A 10 -8.28 -5.95 14.57
N LEU A 11 -9.46 -6.56 14.34
CA LEU A 11 -10.35 -6.94 15.44
C LEU A 11 -9.71 -7.93 16.43
N PRO A 12 -9.09 -9.04 15.99
CA PRO A 12 -8.40 -9.94 16.91
C PRO A 12 -7.26 -9.25 17.67
N ALA A 13 -6.50 -8.37 17.00
CA ALA A 13 -5.40 -7.62 17.62
C ALA A 13 -5.91 -6.71 18.75
N ILE A 14 -7.04 -6.03 18.53
CA ILE A 14 -7.71 -5.20 19.54
C ILE A 14 -8.15 -6.06 20.72
N LEU A 15 -8.80 -7.22 20.47
CA LEU A 15 -9.26 -8.11 21.54
C LEU A 15 -8.09 -8.65 22.37
N LEU A 16 -7.01 -9.09 21.72
CA LEU A 16 -5.82 -9.59 22.41
C LEU A 16 -5.17 -8.51 23.28
N ARG A 17 -5.08 -7.27 22.77
CA ARG A 17 -4.48 -6.14 23.51
C ARG A 17 -5.39 -5.64 24.64
N ASP A 18 -6.68 -5.44 24.36
CA ASP A 18 -7.58 -4.68 25.24
C ASP A 18 -8.35 -5.58 26.22
N LEU A 19 -8.78 -6.76 25.77
CA LEU A 19 -9.55 -7.70 26.60
C LEU A 19 -8.61 -8.68 27.32
N LEU A 20 -7.71 -9.33 26.57
CA LEU A 20 -6.76 -10.30 27.13
C LEU A 20 -5.50 -9.64 27.71
N ARG A 21 -5.38 -8.32 27.61
CA ARG A 21 -4.28 -7.51 28.18
C ARG A 21 -2.88 -8.01 27.80
N MET A 22 -2.75 -8.61 26.62
CA MET A 22 -1.46 -9.07 26.12
C MET A 22 -0.54 -7.88 25.84
N LYS A 23 0.75 -8.03 26.13
CA LYS A 23 1.77 -7.00 25.89
C LYS A 23 2.14 -6.90 24.40
N ILE A 24 1.19 -6.44 23.58
CA ILE A 24 1.37 -6.23 22.15
C ILE A 24 1.11 -4.77 21.77
N ARG A 25 1.82 -4.28 20.76
CA ARG A 25 1.52 -3.04 20.05
C ARG A 25 0.87 -3.38 18.73
N ILE A 26 -0.20 -2.68 18.35
CA ILE A 26 -0.98 -2.95 17.15
C ILE A 26 -0.87 -1.78 16.17
N VAL A 27 -0.46 -2.06 14.94
CA VAL A 27 -0.19 -1.06 13.89
C VAL A 27 -1.00 -1.41 12.66
N PHE A 28 -1.64 -0.42 12.03
CA PHE A 28 -2.41 -0.62 10.81
C PHE A 28 -1.78 0.11 9.62
N THR A 29 -1.64 -0.56 8.48
CA THR A 29 -1.27 0.10 7.21
C THR A 29 -2.45 0.21 6.28
N SER A 30 -2.83 1.44 5.94
CA SER A 30 -3.82 1.74 4.91
C SER A 30 -3.15 2.00 3.57
N ALA A 31 -3.61 1.29 2.54
CA ALA A 31 -3.23 1.49 1.14
C ALA A 31 -4.42 1.88 0.24
N SER A 32 -5.60 2.12 0.84
CA SER A 32 -6.85 2.26 0.09
C SER A 32 -7.27 3.72 -0.04
N GLN A 33 -7.44 4.19 -1.28
CA GLN A 33 -7.98 5.52 -1.59
C GLN A 33 -9.52 5.48 -1.65
N ARG A 34 -10.15 5.19 -0.51
CA ARG A 34 -11.62 5.16 -0.41
C ARG A 34 -12.06 5.62 0.96
N ARG A 35 -13.28 6.16 1.03
CA ARG A 35 -13.90 6.51 2.31
C ARG A 35 -14.16 5.25 3.12
N HIS A 36 -13.65 5.23 4.35
CA HIS A 36 -13.83 4.12 5.28
C HIS A 36 -15.26 4.12 5.83
N THR A 37 -15.84 2.93 5.99
CA THR A 37 -17.14 2.77 6.68
C THR A 37 -17.00 3.08 8.18
N GLY A 38 -18.11 3.32 8.87
CA GLY A 38 -18.10 3.57 10.32
C GLY A 38 -17.38 2.47 11.11
N TRP A 39 -17.58 1.21 10.71
CA TRP A 39 -16.87 0.06 11.29
C TRP A 39 -15.35 0.13 11.10
N SER A 40 -14.87 0.39 9.88
CA SER A 40 -13.44 0.56 9.64
C SER A 40 -12.86 1.73 10.42
N LYS A 41 -13.57 2.86 10.50
CA LYS A 41 -13.14 4.03 11.29
C LYS A 41 -13.00 3.68 12.76
N PHE A 42 -13.95 2.93 13.33
CA PHE A 42 -13.88 2.45 14.70
C PHE A 42 -12.62 1.61 14.95
N LEU A 43 -12.35 0.61 14.10
CA LEU A 43 -11.17 -0.25 14.23
C LEU A 43 -9.86 0.54 14.13
N ILE A 44 -9.76 1.43 13.14
CA ILE A 44 -8.57 2.25 12.89
C ILE A 44 -8.27 3.15 14.10
N ARG A 45 -9.29 3.75 14.73
CA ARG A 45 -9.12 4.60 15.93
C ARG A 45 -8.58 3.86 17.15
N ARG A 46 -8.65 2.53 17.17
CA ARG A 46 -8.09 1.71 18.26
C ARG A 46 -6.64 1.32 18.03
N MET A 47 -6.05 1.61 16.87
CA MET A 47 -4.67 1.26 16.55
C MET A 47 -3.67 2.15 17.30
N ASP A 48 -2.52 1.61 17.69
CA ASP A 48 -1.46 2.40 18.34
C ASP A 48 -0.73 3.32 17.36
N ALA A 49 -0.61 2.87 16.10
CA ALA A 49 -0.07 3.67 15.02
C ALA A 49 -0.74 3.29 13.69
N VAL A 50 -0.85 4.28 12.80
CA VAL A 50 -1.41 4.12 11.47
C VAL A 50 -0.41 4.60 10.43
N ILE A 51 -0.18 3.78 9.42
CA ILE A 51 0.70 4.06 8.30
C ILE A 51 -0.16 4.24 7.05
N ALA A 52 0.04 5.33 6.31
CA ALA A 52 -0.53 5.53 4.99
C ALA A 52 0.54 5.27 3.93
N THR A 53 0.20 4.53 2.87
CA THR A 53 1.20 4.22 1.83
C THR A 53 1.46 5.35 0.83
N SER A 54 0.72 6.46 0.95
CA SER A 54 0.89 7.66 0.13
C SER A 54 0.13 8.83 0.76
N GLY A 55 0.50 10.06 0.39
CA GLY A 55 -0.23 11.26 0.81
C GLY A 55 -1.71 11.24 0.39
N ARG A 56 -2.03 10.71 -0.79
CA ARG A 56 -3.44 10.53 -1.22
C ARG A 56 -4.19 9.59 -0.29
N THR A 57 -3.56 8.51 0.17
CA THR A 57 -4.20 7.57 1.09
C THR A 57 -4.40 8.19 2.47
N ALA A 58 -3.43 8.98 2.92
CA ALA A 58 -3.50 9.71 4.19
C ALA A 58 -4.73 10.63 4.25
N ALA A 59 -5.11 11.25 3.14
CA ALA A 59 -6.28 12.11 3.04
C ALA A 59 -7.63 11.39 3.30
N TYR A 60 -7.67 10.05 3.30
CA TYR A 60 -8.87 9.27 3.64
C TYR A 60 -8.89 8.77 5.09
N LEU A 61 -7.89 9.12 5.91
CA LEU A 61 -7.78 8.74 7.31
C LEU A 61 -8.15 9.91 8.21
N ASP A 62 -9.04 9.66 9.18
CA ASP A 62 -9.48 10.66 10.17
C ASP A 62 -8.61 10.65 11.44
N VAL A 63 -7.46 9.98 11.42
CA VAL A 63 -6.57 9.80 12.57
C VAL A 63 -5.13 10.19 12.21
N PRO A 64 -4.32 10.62 13.19
CA PRO A 64 -2.89 10.82 12.97
C PRO A 64 -2.25 9.59 12.34
N ASN A 65 -1.48 9.81 11.28
CA ASN A 65 -0.85 8.75 10.52
C ASN A 65 0.49 9.21 9.96
N THR A 66 1.36 8.23 9.69
CA THR A 66 2.66 8.46 9.06
C THR A 66 2.62 7.99 7.62
N VAL A 67 3.07 8.83 6.69
CA VAL A 67 3.19 8.43 5.28
C VAL A 67 4.51 7.68 5.08
N ILE A 68 4.42 6.40 4.72
CA ILE A 68 5.57 5.58 4.34
C ILE A 68 5.29 5.01 2.95
N LEU A 69 6.03 5.50 1.95
CA LEU A 69 5.85 5.07 0.56
C LEU A 69 6.26 3.60 0.38
N HIS A 70 5.63 2.93 -0.59
CA HIS A 70 6.09 1.61 -0.99
C HIS A 70 7.51 1.69 -1.54
N GLY A 71 8.39 0.82 -1.04
CA GLY A 71 9.70 0.61 -1.65
C GLY A 71 9.58 -0.14 -2.98
N ILE A 72 10.63 -0.04 -3.79
CA ILE A 72 10.84 -0.86 -4.99
C ILE A 72 12.26 -1.42 -4.93
N ASP A 73 12.43 -2.67 -5.36
CA ASP A 73 13.75 -3.28 -5.47
C ASP A 73 14.51 -2.66 -6.64
N THR A 74 15.48 -1.80 -6.32
CA THR A 74 16.26 -1.06 -7.32
C THR A 74 17.30 -1.92 -8.03
N LYS A 75 17.63 -3.11 -7.52
CA LYS A 75 18.50 -4.06 -8.25
C LYS A 75 17.74 -4.75 -9.36
N ARG A 76 16.46 -5.08 -9.10
CA ARG A 76 15.55 -5.68 -10.08
C ARG A 76 14.98 -4.65 -11.05
N PHE A 77 14.54 -3.50 -10.53
CA PHE A 77 13.94 -2.42 -11.30
C PHE A 77 14.94 -1.28 -11.44
N GLN A 78 15.81 -1.43 -12.43
CA GLN A 78 16.75 -0.40 -12.85
C GLN A 78 16.57 -0.10 -14.34
N PRO A 79 16.89 1.13 -14.79
CA PRO A 79 16.95 1.42 -16.21
C PRO A 79 17.89 0.43 -16.92
N PRO A 80 17.55 -0.02 -18.15
CA PRO A 80 18.47 -0.81 -18.93
C PRO A 80 19.71 0.02 -19.28
N PHE A 81 20.87 -0.63 -19.33
CA PHE A 81 22.12 0.01 -19.74
C PHE A 81 22.01 0.57 -21.17
N ASP A 82 21.40 -0.20 -22.08
CA ASP A 82 21.05 0.24 -23.43
C ASP A 82 19.55 0.04 -23.70
N LYS A 83 18.85 1.14 -23.97
CA LYS A 83 17.41 1.14 -24.30
C LYS A 83 17.12 0.52 -25.67
N THR A 84 18.06 0.60 -26.62
CA THR A 84 17.94 0.03 -27.96
C THR A 84 17.92 -1.49 -27.89
N GLU A 85 18.89 -2.07 -27.19
CA GLU A 85 18.95 -3.53 -26.99
C GLU A 85 17.77 -4.03 -26.15
N ALA A 86 17.34 -3.29 -25.13
CA ALA A 86 16.14 -3.63 -24.37
C ALA A 86 14.87 -3.67 -25.23
N LYS A 87 14.71 -2.72 -26.17
CA LYS A 87 13.57 -2.74 -27.12
C LYS A 87 13.66 -3.91 -28.08
N LYS A 88 14.83 -4.17 -28.68
CA LYS A 88 15.05 -5.30 -29.58
C LYS A 88 14.77 -6.64 -28.89
N ALA A 89 15.21 -6.81 -27.65
CA ALA A 89 14.94 -8.02 -26.85
C ALA A 89 13.44 -8.27 -26.60
N LEU A 90 12.63 -7.21 -26.63
CA LEU A 90 11.16 -7.27 -26.55
C LEU A 90 10.48 -7.36 -27.93
N GLY A 91 11.23 -7.48 -29.02
CA GLY A 91 10.70 -7.47 -30.39
C GLY A 91 10.16 -6.12 -30.83
N LEU A 92 10.55 -5.03 -30.18
CA LEU A 92 10.09 -3.67 -30.44
C LEU A 92 11.07 -2.91 -31.34
N ASP A 93 10.53 -2.10 -32.26
CA ASP A 93 11.32 -1.23 -33.14
C ASP A 93 12.07 -0.16 -32.32
N PRO A 94 13.42 -0.17 -32.31
CA PRO A 94 14.19 0.75 -31.49
C PRO A 94 14.01 2.22 -31.85
N ALA A 95 13.65 2.54 -33.10
CA ALA A 95 13.46 3.90 -33.59
C ALA A 95 12.15 4.55 -33.10
N LYS A 96 11.20 3.73 -32.61
CA LYS A 96 9.88 4.21 -32.17
C LYS A 96 9.82 4.53 -30.68
N LYS A 97 8.85 5.37 -30.31
CA LYS A 97 8.48 5.65 -28.92
C LYS A 97 7.38 4.67 -28.50
N PHE A 98 7.45 4.21 -27.25
CA PHE A 98 6.48 3.27 -26.68
C PHE A 98 5.89 3.84 -25.39
N VAL A 99 4.63 3.53 -25.15
CA VAL A 99 3.94 3.80 -23.89
C VAL A 99 3.63 2.45 -23.25
N GLY A 100 4.14 2.24 -22.03
CA GLY A 100 3.86 1.03 -21.25
C GLY A 100 2.71 1.28 -20.29
N CYS A 101 1.64 0.50 -20.40
CA CYS A 101 0.56 0.47 -19.41
C CYS A 101 0.66 -0.83 -18.61
N PHE A 102 1.03 -0.71 -17.33
CA PHE A 102 1.24 -1.86 -16.45
C PHE A 102 0.22 -1.85 -15.32
N GLY A 103 -0.62 -2.89 -15.25
CA GLY A 103 -1.65 -2.97 -14.23
C GLY A 103 -2.57 -4.17 -14.37
N ARG A 104 -3.54 -4.27 -13.46
CA ARG A 104 -4.65 -5.22 -13.59
C ARG A 104 -5.72 -4.50 -14.40
N VAL A 105 -6.28 -5.14 -15.42
CA VAL A 105 -7.38 -4.56 -16.20
C VAL A 105 -8.61 -4.42 -15.31
N ARG A 106 -8.92 -3.17 -14.92
CA ARG A 106 -10.06 -2.81 -14.06
C ARG A 106 -10.46 -1.38 -14.40
N HIS A 107 -11.76 -1.10 -14.36
CA HIS A 107 -12.32 0.23 -14.61
C HIS A 107 -11.67 1.37 -13.80
N GLN A 108 -11.19 1.08 -12.59
CA GLN A 108 -10.49 2.07 -11.75
C GLN A 108 -9.09 2.46 -12.25
N LYS A 109 -8.55 1.79 -13.28
CA LYS A 109 -7.18 2.03 -13.78
C LYS A 109 -7.12 2.90 -15.04
N GLY A 110 -8.24 3.49 -15.44
CA GLY A 110 -8.44 4.07 -16.78
C GLY A 110 -9.02 3.03 -17.73
#